data_AF-V5RSQ4-F1
#
_entry.id   AF-V5RSQ4-F1
#
_cell.length_a   1.000
_cell.length_b   1.000
_cell.length_c   1.000
_cell.angle_alpha   90.00
_cell.angle_beta   90.00
_cell.angle_gamma   90.00
#
_symmetry.space_group_name_H-M   'P 1'
#
loop_
_entity.id
_entity.type
_entity.pdbx_description
1 polymer ?
#
loop_
_entity_poly.entity_id
_entity_poly.type
_entity_poly.pdbx_seq_one_letter_code
_entity_poly.pdbx_strand_id
1 'polypeptide(L)'
;KDHDTGVSPVFAGGVEYAITPEIATRLEYQWTNNIGDAHTIGTRPDNGMLSLGVSYRFGQGEAAPVVAPAPAPAPEVQTKHFTLKSDVLFNFNKATLKPEGQAALDQLYSQLSNLDPKDGSVVVLGYTDRIGSDAYNQGLSERRAQSVVDYLISKGI
;
A
#
# COMPACT_ATOMS: atom_id res chain seq x y z
N LYS A 1 -59.40 -22.30 4.69
CA LYS A 1 -58.22 -21.62 4.08
C LYS A 1 -57.23 -21.50 5.22
N ASP A 2 -56.64 -22.64 5.53
CA ASP A 2 -55.95 -22.91 6.79
C ASP A 2 -54.48 -22.64 6.53
N HIS A 3 -54.07 -21.41 6.80
CA HIS A 3 -52.68 -21.01 6.73
C HIS A 3 -52.04 -21.36 8.08
N ASP A 4 -51.80 -22.66 8.30
CA ASP A 4 -51.02 -23.14 9.43
C ASP A 4 -49.58 -23.33 8.97
N THR A 5 -48.83 -22.23 8.95
CA THR A 5 -47.47 -22.22 8.38
C THR A 5 -46.43 -22.73 9.39
N GLY A 6 -46.82 -23.05 10.64
CA GLY A 6 -45.93 -23.60 11.67
C GLY A 6 -44.76 -22.69 12.07
N VAL A 7 -44.79 -21.43 11.68
CA VAL A 7 -43.73 -20.45 11.90
C VAL A 7 -44.22 -19.30 12.79
N SER A 8 -43.40 -18.92 13.76
CA SER A 8 -43.64 -17.79 14.66
C SER A 8 -42.64 -16.68 14.32
N PRO A 9 -43.05 -15.60 13.63
CA PRO A 9 -42.14 -14.50 13.32
C PRO A 9 -41.75 -13.75 14.60
N VAL A 10 -40.48 -13.36 14.67
CA VAL A 10 -39.89 -12.61 15.79
C VAL A 10 -39.38 -11.28 15.27
N PHE A 11 -39.78 -10.21 15.94
CA PHE A 11 -39.30 -8.84 15.70
C PHE A 11 -38.52 -8.39 16.92
N ALA A 12 -37.29 -7.92 16.73
CA ALA A 12 -36.48 -7.38 17.81
C ALA A 12 -35.93 -6.01 17.41
N GLY A 13 -35.94 -5.07 18.35
CA GLY A 13 -35.36 -3.74 18.19
C GLY A 13 -34.74 -3.29 19.51
N GLY A 14 -33.54 -2.74 19.45
CA GLY A 14 -32.83 -2.30 20.64
C GLY A 14 -31.90 -1.14 20.39
N VAL A 15 -31.58 -0.44 21.46
CA VAL A 15 -30.59 0.64 21.51
C VAL A 15 -29.50 0.26 22.49
N GLU A 16 -28.25 0.42 22.08
CA GLU A 16 -27.09 0.29 22.96
C GLU A 16 -26.46 1.67 23.13
N TYR A 17 -26.12 2.01 24.38
CA TYR A 17 -25.50 3.26 24.74
C TYR A 17 -24.27 3.01 25.61
N ALA A 18 -23.10 3.50 25.17
CA ALA A 18 -21.87 3.46 25.94
C ALA A 18 -21.83 4.64 26.92
N ILE A 19 -21.88 4.34 28.22
CA ILE A 19 -21.81 5.34 29.30
C ILE A 19 -20.35 5.76 29.52
N THR A 20 -19.45 4.78 29.48
CA THR A 20 -17.99 4.96 29.49
C THR A 20 -17.37 4.01 28.46
N PRO A 21 -16.09 4.16 28.05
CA PRO A 21 -15.43 3.16 27.20
C PRO A 21 -15.54 1.74 27.77
N GLU A 22 -15.59 1.62 29.09
CA GLU A 22 -15.65 0.33 29.78
C GLU A 22 -17.08 -0.16 30.04
N ILE A 23 -18.10 0.71 30.01
CA ILE A 23 -19.48 0.36 30.39
C ILE A 23 -20.45 0.71 29.27
N ALA A 24 -21.19 -0.28 28.77
CA ALA A 24 -22.30 -0.08 27.84
C ALA A 24 -23.61 -0.67 28.37
N THR A 25 -24.69 0.09 28.22
CA THR A 25 -26.06 -0.32 28.53
C THR A 25 -26.82 -0.65 27.27
N ARG A 26 -27.51 -1.79 27.23
CA ARG A 26 -28.38 -2.21 26.13
C ARG A 26 -29.83 -2.29 26.59
N LEU A 27 -30.73 -1.71 25.81
CA LEU A 27 -32.17 -1.85 25.95
C LEU A 27 -32.70 -2.52 24.69
N GLU A 28 -33.35 -3.67 24.83
CA GLU A 28 -33.82 -4.48 23.71
C GLU A 28 -35.26 -4.91 23.94
N TYR A 29 -36.11 -4.72 22.93
CA TYR A 29 -37.48 -5.20 22.93
C TYR A 29 -37.64 -6.25 21.84
N GLN A 30 -38.07 -7.45 22.24
CA GLN A 30 -38.37 -8.55 21.34
C GLN A 30 -39.85 -8.86 21.42
N TRP A 31 -40.49 -9.04 20.28
CA TRP A 31 -41.88 -9.42 20.16
C TRP A 31 -42.00 -10.63 19.25
N THR A 32 -42.66 -11.67 19.75
CA THR A 32 -42.88 -12.92 19.03
C THR A 32 -44.38 -13.15 18.88
N ASN A 33 -44.83 -13.33 17.64
CA ASN A 33 -46.22 -13.66 17.35
C ASN A 33 -46.50 -15.15 17.32
N ASN A 34 -47.74 -15.49 17.63
CA ASN A 34 -48.30 -16.81 17.37
C ASN A 34 -47.43 -17.92 17.95
N ILE A 35 -47.14 -17.84 19.25
CA ILE A 35 -46.37 -18.88 19.93
C ILE A 35 -47.28 -20.07 20.17
N GLY A 36 -47.08 -21.14 19.38
CA GLY A 36 -47.76 -22.42 19.54
C GLY A 36 -48.86 -22.71 18.51
N ASP A 37 -49.40 -23.93 18.61
CA ASP A 37 -50.40 -24.48 17.70
C ASP A 37 -51.81 -24.42 18.34
N ALA A 38 -52.75 -23.77 17.66
CA ALA A 38 -54.11 -23.60 18.16
C ALA A 38 -54.88 -24.93 18.31
N HIS A 39 -54.52 -25.98 17.55
CA HIS A 39 -55.13 -27.31 17.66
C HIS A 39 -54.71 -28.06 18.93
N THR A 40 -53.58 -27.69 19.54
CA THR A 40 -53.05 -28.39 20.73
C THR A 40 -53.35 -27.64 22.03
N ILE A 41 -53.39 -26.30 22.01
CA ILE A 41 -53.43 -25.47 23.23
C ILE A 41 -54.57 -24.43 23.24
N GLY A 42 -55.43 -24.43 22.20
CA GLY A 42 -56.66 -23.63 22.13
C GLY A 42 -56.48 -22.10 22.03
N THR A 43 -55.25 -21.59 22.14
CA THR A 43 -54.91 -20.16 22.07
C THR A 43 -53.55 -19.98 21.40
N ARG A 44 -53.33 -18.81 20.78
CA ARG A 44 -52.04 -18.38 20.23
C ARG A 44 -51.60 -17.08 20.93
N PRO A 45 -50.94 -17.14 22.09
CA PRO A 45 -50.51 -15.95 22.79
C PRO A 45 -49.36 -15.25 22.07
N ASP A 46 -49.40 -13.91 22.05
CA ASP A 46 -48.27 -13.06 21.67
C ASP A 46 -47.39 -12.81 22.91
N ASN A 47 -46.07 -12.82 22.74
CA ASN A 47 -45.13 -12.54 23.83
C ASN A 47 -44.26 -11.33 23.49
N GLY A 48 -44.27 -10.34 24.37
CA GLY A 48 -43.35 -9.22 24.36
C GLY A 48 -42.34 -9.35 25.49
N MET A 49 -41.05 -9.33 25.16
CA MET A 49 -39.95 -9.37 26.09
C MET A 49 -39.18 -8.05 26.03
N LEU A 50 -39.00 -7.41 27.19
CA LEU A 50 -38.13 -6.24 27.35
C LEU A 50 -36.91 -6.65 28.16
N SER A 51 -35.72 -6.41 27.61
CA SER A 51 -34.43 -6.76 28.18
C SER A 51 -33.60 -5.50 28.43
N LEU A 52 -33.05 -5.38 29.64
CA LEU A 52 -32.08 -4.37 30.01
C LEU A 52 -30.78 -5.07 30.42
N GLY A 53 -29.65 -4.67 29.81
CA GLY A 53 -28.34 -5.25 30.10
C GLY A 53 -27.28 -4.19 30.33
N VAL A 54 -26.32 -4.51 31.20
CA VAL A 54 -25.09 -3.75 31.40
C VAL A 54 -23.93 -4.66 31.04
N SER A 55 -23.03 -4.21 30.18
CA SER A 55 -21.80 -4.91 29.84
C SER A 55 -20.60 -4.09 30.31
N TYR A 56 -19.64 -4.77 30.96
CA TYR A 56 -18.38 -4.18 31.40
C TYR A 56 -17.22 -4.78 30.61
N ARG A 57 -16.40 -3.94 29.99
CA ARG A 57 -15.24 -4.30 29.18
C ARG A 57 -13.97 -3.88 29.92
N PHE A 58 -13.21 -4.87 30.38
CA PHE A 58 -11.93 -4.66 31.05
C PHE A 58 -10.86 -4.20 30.06
N GLY A 59 -10.11 -3.13 30.40
CA GLY A 59 -8.93 -2.69 29.63
C GLY A 59 -9.18 -1.71 28.49
N GLN A 60 -10.32 -1.01 28.47
CA GLN A 60 -10.59 0.07 27.48
C GLN A 60 -10.28 1.50 28.00
N GLY A 61 -10.07 1.69 29.30
CA GLY A 61 -9.74 3.00 29.90
C GLY A 61 -8.33 3.50 29.60
N GLU A 62 -7.42 2.59 29.24
CA GLU A 62 -6.14 2.94 28.66
C GLU A 62 -6.24 2.57 27.18
N ALA A 63 -6.48 3.56 26.32
CA ALA A 63 -6.12 3.38 24.93
C ALA A 63 -4.63 3.05 24.95
N ALA A 64 -4.28 1.75 24.79
CA ALA A 64 -2.93 1.35 24.45
C ALA A 64 -2.51 2.37 23.39
N PRO A 65 -1.42 3.13 23.62
CA PRO A 65 -1.09 4.28 22.81
C PRO A 65 -1.30 3.83 21.39
N VAL A 66 -2.28 4.42 20.70
CA VAL A 66 -2.56 4.07 19.32
C VAL A 66 -1.21 4.19 18.68
N VAL A 67 -0.59 3.04 18.40
CA VAL A 67 0.61 3.00 17.62
C VAL A 67 0.05 3.56 16.34
N ALA A 68 0.28 4.87 16.12
CA ALA A 68 -0.08 5.53 14.89
C ALA A 68 0.32 4.53 13.82
N PRO A 69 -0.62 4.07 12.97
CA PRO A 69 -0.35 2.98 12.04
C PRO A 69 1.02 3.28 11.47
N ALA A 70 1.98 2.39 11.75
CA ALA A 70 3.38 2.65 11.47
C ALA A 70 3.41 3.25 10.06
N PRO A 71 4.01 4.45 9.86
CA PRO A 71 3.90 5.16 8.60
C PRO A 71 4.10 4.14 7.50
N ALA A 72 3.06 3.99 6.65
CA ALA A 72 3.05 2.96 5.61
C ALA A 72 4.44 2.93 5.01
N PRO A 73 5.09 1.75 4.89
CA PRO A 73 6.48 1.66 4.47
C PRO A 73 6.65 2.60 3.29
N ALA A 74 7.46 3.64 3.49
CA ALA A 74 7.72 4.62 2.45
C ALA A 74 8.05 3.83 1.18
N PRO A 75 7.50 4.20 0.01
CA PRO A 75 7.74 3.44 -1.21
C PRO A 75 9.22 3.14 -1.28
N GLU A 76 9.58 1.86 -1.23
CA GLU A 76 10.96 1.44 -1.29
C GLU A 76 11.50 1.97 -2.62
N VAL A 77 12.32 3.01 -2.57
CA VAL A 77 12.96 3.55 -3.77
C VAL A 77 13.91 2.46 -4.25
N GLN A 78 13.44 1.65 -5.19
CA GLN A 78 14.24 0.60 -5.79
C GLN A 78 15.28 1.25 -6.70
N THR A 79 16.44 1.55 -6.15
CA THR A 79 17.59 2.03 -6.92
C THR A 79 18.08 0.90 -7.82
N LYS A 80 17.80 1.00 -9.11
CA LYS A 80 18.32 0.08 -10.12
C LYS A 80 19.69 0.56 -10.60
N HIS A 81 20.72 -0.26 -10.37
CA HIS A 81 22.07 0.00 -10.83
C HIS A 81 22.31 -0.63 -12.20
N PHE A 82 22.80 0.18 -13.15
CA PHE A 82 23.22 -0.29 -14.47
C PHE A 82 24.71 -0.02 -14.65
N THR A 83 25.47 -1.06 -14.97
CA THR A 83 26.92 -0.96 -15.19
C THR A 83 27.21 -1.10 -16.68
N LEU A 84 27.74 -0.05 -17.29
CA LEU A 84 28.22 -0.08 -18.68
C LEU A 84 29.75 -0.10 -18.72
N LYS A 85 30.29 -0.86 -19.67
CA LYS A 85 31.74 -0.94 -19.89
C LYS A 85 32.22 0.28 -20.69
N SER A 86 33.21 0.99 -20.16
CA SER A 86 33.84 2.14 -20.81
C SER A 86 34.42 1.82 -22.20
N ASP A 87 34.90 0.60 -22.43
CA ASP A 87 35.48 0.15 -23.71
C ASP A 87 34.46 0.12 -24.86
N VAL A 88 33.18 -0.10 -24.53
CA VAL A 88 32.09 -0.13 -25.50
C VAL A 88 31.65 1.30 -25.83
N LEU A 89 31.67 2.18 -24.82
CA LEU A 89 31.20 3.56 -24.93
C LEU A 89 32.21 4.49 -25.60
N PHE A 90 33.51 4.32 -25.33
CA PHE A 90 34.54 5.29 -25.69
C PHE A 90 35.75 4.62 -26.32
N ASN A 91 36.47 5.39 -27.15
CA ASN A 91 37.82 5.02 -27.56
C ASN A 91 38.84 5.32 -26.46
N PHE A 92 40.02 4.69 -26.56
CA PHE A 92 41.12 4.91 -25.61
C PHE A 92 41.43 6.41 -25.47
N ASN A 93 41.48 6.88 -24.23
CA ASN A 93 41.73 8.27 -23.85
C ASN A 93 40.81 9.32 -24.51
N LYS A 94 39.58 8.93 -24.86
CA LYS A 94 38.56 9.85 -25.39
C LYS A 94 37.30 9.82 -24.52
N ALA A 95 36.56 10.92 -24.60
CA ALA A 95 35.22 11.08 -24.01
C ALA A 95 34.11 11.12 -25.07
N THR A 96 34.46 11.05 -26.36
CA THR A 96 33.48 11.02 -27.45
C THR A 96 32.84 9.63 -27.54
N LEU A 97 31.51 9.58 -27.51
CA LEU A 97 30.74 8.35 -27.66
C LEU A 97 30.95 7.72 -29.05
N LYS A 98 31.18 6.41 -29.07
CA LYS A 98 31.20 5.62 -30.30
C LYS A 98 29.79 5.28 -30.76
N PRO A 99 29.57 4.97 -32.05
CA PRO A 99 28.26 4.50 -32.54
C PRO A 99 27.75 3.27 -31.78
N GLU A 100 28.65 2.33 -31.45
CA GLU A 100 28.31 1.14 -30.66
C GLU A 100 27.91 1.50 -29.22
N GLY A 101 28.55 2.54 -28.65
CA GLY A 101 28.22 3.09 -27.33
C GLY A 101 26.85 3.76 -27.30
N GLN A 102 26.51 4.50 -28.36
CA GLN A 102 25.18 5.10 -28.53
C GLN A 102 24.08 4.04 -28.60
N ALA A 103 24.31 2.95 -29.34
CA ALA A 103 23.37 1.83 -29.40
C ALA A 103 23.16 1.16 -28.02
N ALA A 104 24.23 0.99 -27.23
CA ALA A 104 24.11 0.45 -25.87
C ALA A 104 23.35 1.41 -24.93
N LEU A 105 23.56 2.72 -25.06
CA LEU A 105 22.81 3.73 -24.31
C LEU A 105 21.33 3.78 -24.72
N ASP A 106 21.00 3.53 -25.98
CA ASP A 106 19.61 3.45 -26.45
C ASP A 106 18.86 2.24 -25.84
N GLN A 107 19.55 1.10 -25.70
CA GLN A 107 19.00 -0.06 -25.01
C GLN A 107 18.75 0.24 -23.53
N LEU A 108 19.70 0.94 -22.88
CA LEU A 108 19.55 1.39 -21.50
C LEU A 108 18.38 2.37 -21.35
N TYR A 109 18.27 3.35 -22.25
CA TYR A 109 17.16 4.31 -22.27
C TYR A 109 15.82 3.59 -22.37
N SER A 110 15.71 2.59 -23.24
CA SER A 110 14.48 1.78 -23.36
C SER A 110 14.15 1.04 -22.06
N GLN A 111 15.14 0.58 -21.30
CA GLN A 111 14.92 -0.03 -19.99
C GLN A 111 14.53 1.00 -18.92
N LEU A 112 15.12 2.19 -18.94
CA LEU A 112 14.82 3.30 -18.03
C LEU A 112 13.42 3.87 -18.26
N SER A 113 13.00 4.07 -19.50
CA SER A 113 11.67 4.59 -19.85
C SER A 113 10.52 3.65 -19.47
N ASN A 114 10.80 2.35 -19.31
CA ASN A 114 9.84 1.37 -18.82
C ASN A 114 9.71 1.37 -17.28
N LEU A 115 10.59 2.09 -16.57
CA LEU A 115 10.57 2.24 -15.13
C LEU A 115 9.90 3.59 -14.83
N ASP A 116 8.59 3.53 -14.58
CA ASP A 116 7.68 4.65 -14.32
C ASP A 116 8.39 5.89 -13.70
N PRO A 117 8.45 7.03 -14.41
CA PRO A 117 9.34 8.16 -14.09
C PRO A 117 8.84 9.06 -12.95
N LYS A 118 7.89 8.63 -12.12
CA LYS A 118 7.21 9.54 -11.18
C LYS A 118 8.13 10.22 -10.17
N ASP A 119 9.26 9.61 -9.81
CA ASP A 119 10.24 10.16 -8.84
C ASP A 119 11.70 9.77 -9.14
N GLY A 120 12.03 9.47 -10.41
CA GLY A 120 13.32 8.89 -10.79
C GLY A 120 14.45 9.93 -10.96
N SER A 121 15.40 9.98 -10.02
CA SER A 121 16.68 10.68 -10.23
C SER A 121 17.69 9.74 -10.89
N VAL A 122 18.28 10.16 -12.02
CA VAL A 122 19.35 9.41 -12.70
C VAL A 122 20.71 9.98 -12.31
N VAL A 123 21.57 9.14 -11.74
CA VAL A 123 22.96 9.51 -11.39
C VAL A 123 23.92 8.75 -12.28
N VAL A 124 24.76 9.49 -13.03
CA VAL A 124 25.78 8.92 -13.91
C VAL A 124 27.15 9.04 -13.24
N LEU A 125 27.82 7.91 -13.04
CA LEU A 125 29.15 7.84 -12.44
C LEU A 125 30.17 7.41 -13.50
N GLY A 126 31.21 8.23 -13.72
CA GLY A 126 32.33 7.92 -14.61
C GLY A 126 33.48 7.27 -13.84
N TYR A 127 33.96 6.12 -14.32
CA TYR A 127 35.16 5.47 -13.78
C TYR A 127 36.29 5.45 -14.82
N THR A 128 37.52 5.62 -14.35
CA THR A 128 38.75 5.56 -15.14
C THR A 128 39.75 4.62 -14.48
N ASP A 129 40.65 4.04 -15.27
CA ASP A 129 41.71 3.18 -14.76
C ASP A 129 42.75 3.95 -13.94
N ARG A 130 43.53 3.21 -13.14
CA ARG A 130 44.65 3.73 -12.34
C ARG A 130 45.86 4.16 -13.18
N ILE A 131 45.80 4.00 -14.51
CA ILE A 131 46.93 4.32 -15.39
C ILE A 131 46.88 5.82 -15.72
N GLY A 132 47.70 6.63 -15.04
CA GLY A 132 47.78 8.07 -15.25
C GLY A 132 47.92 8.85 -13.94
N SER A 133 47.82 10.18 -14.00
CA SER A 133 47.70 11.02 -12.81
C SER A 133 46.24 11.12 -12.36
N ASP A 134 46.00 11.15 -11.05
CA ASP A 134 44.66 11.20 -10.48
C ASP A 134 43.85 12.40 -11.01
N ALA A 135 44.49 13.58 -11.10
CA ALA A 135 43.87 14.78 -11.64
C ALA A 135 43.42 14.62 -13.11
N TYR A 136 44.21 13.91 -13.92
CA TYR A 136 43.87 13.65 -15.31
C TYR A 136 42.70 12.66 -15.44
N ASN A 137 42.74 11.60 -14.63
CA ASN A 137 41.73 10.57 -14.58
C ASN A 137 40.38 11.12 -14.09
N GLN A 138 40.41 11.99 -13.08
CA GLN A 138 39.23 12.72 -12.60
C GLN A 138 38.62 13.61 -13.70
N GLY A 139 39.43 14.42 -14.38
CA GLY A 139 38.92 15.25 -15.47
C GLY A 139 38.44 14.44 -16.68
N LEU A 140 38.94 13.22 -16.89
CA LEU A 140 38.47 12.33 -17.95
C LEU A 140 37.17 11.63 -17.56
N SER A 141 37.02 11.19 -16.31
CA SER A 141 35.80 10.55 -15.82
C SER A 141 34.62 11.51 -15.86
N GLU A 142 34.81 12.76 -15.43
CA GLU A 142 33.81 13.82 -15.47
C GLU A 142 33.34 14.11 -16.89
N ARG A 143 34.27 14.29 -17.85
CA ARG A 143 33.92 14.54 -19.26
C ARG A 143 33.16 13.38 -19.90
N ARG A 144 33.50 12.14 -19.54
CA ARG A 144 32.79 10.93 -20.00
C ARG A 144 31.38 10.86 -19.42
N ALA A 145 31.24 11.10 -18.12
CA ALA A 145 29.94 11.16 -17.47
C ALA A 145 29.06 12.24 -18.11
N GLN A 146 29.61 13.44 -18.34
CA GLN A 146 28.90 14.53 -19.00
C GLN A 146 28.44 14.15 -20.41
N SER A 147 29.29 13.49 -21.20
CA SER A 147 28.92 13.05 -22.56
C SER A 147 27.78 12.04 -22.56
N VAL A 148 27.69 11.18 -21.55
CA VAL A 148 26.56 10.24 -21.36
C VAL A 148 25.30 10.98 -20.94
N VAL A 149 25.43 11.94 -20.02
CA VAL A 149 24.31 12.79 -19.58
C VAL A 149 23.73 13.58 -20.75
N ASP A 150 24.57 14.28 -21.52
CA ASP A 150 24.16 15.07 -22.68
C ASP A 150 23.43 14.20 -23.72
N TYR A 151 23.91 12.95 -23.91
CA TYR A 151 23.25 12.00 -24.80
C TYR A 151 21.88 11.55 -24.27
N LEU A 152 21.77 11.22 -22.98
CA LEU A 152 20.51 10.81 -22.36
C LEU A 152 19.47 11.96 -22.35
N ILE A 153 19.90 13.21 -22.11
CA ILE A 153 19.06 14.41 -22.24
C ILE A 153 18.56 14.55 -23.68
N SER A 154 19.43 14.34 -24.68
CA SER A 154 19.03 14.40 -26.09
C SER A 154 17.98 13.35 -26.48
N LYS A 155 17.85 12.26 -25.71
CA LYS A 155 16.86 11.20 -25.91
C LYS A 155 15.54 11.46 -25.19
N GLY A 156 15.50 12.39 -24.24
CA GLY A 156 14.29 12.86 -23.55
C GLY A 156 14.16 12.43 -22.09
N ILE A 157 15.26 12.14 -21.39
CA ILE A 157 15.29 12.06 -19.91
C ILE A 157 15.21 13.47 -19.30
#